data_AF-A0AA42P4G8-F1
#
_entry.id   AF-A0AA42P4G8-F1
#
_cell.length_a   1.000
_cell.length_b   1.000
_cell.length_c   1.000
_cell.angle_alpha   90.00
_cell.angle_beta   90.00
_cell.angle_gamma   90.00
#
_symmetry.space_group_name_H-M   'P 1'
#
loop_
_entity.id
_entity.type
_entity.pdbx_description
1 polymer ?
#
loop_
_entity_poly.entity_id
_entity_poly.type
_entity_poly.pdbx_seq_one_letter_code
_entity_poly.pdbx_strand_id
1 'polypeptide(L)'
;MLADYPQLTRLLLSYQEITMSNRMLSAAVATAFVAAFAAPAFSQGMSQADMQKKMQENQAKSMEMMKTGKFDKCYGVALKGQNDCFAGAGTSCAGTSTADYQGNAWKLVAKGTCTTISTPNGHGSLSAKS
;
A
#
# COMPACT_ATOMS: atom_id res chain seq x y z
N MET A 1 5.66 5.44 57.77
CA MET A 1 4.82 6.29 56.90
C MET A 1 4.98 5.86 55.45
N LEU A 2 4.35 4.75 55.04
CA LEU A 2 4.06 4.45 53.63
C LEU A 2 2.70 3.74 53.66
N ALA A 3 1.64 4.47 53.33
CA ALA A 3 0.28 3.94 53.33
C ALA A 3 0.07 3.11 52.06
N ASP A 4 -0.29 1.85 52.27
CA ASP A 4 -0.68 0.86 51.27
C ASP A 4 -2.01 1.31 50.63
N TYR A 5 -1.98 1.82 49.40
CA TYR A 5 -3.16 2.24 48.62
C TYR A 5 -3.45 1.22 47.50
N PRO A 6 -4.05 0.05 47.81
CA PRO A 6 -4.34 -0.98 46.81
C PRO A 6 -5.33 -0.53 45.73
N GLN A 7 -6.10 0.54 46.00
CA GLN A 7 -7.04 1.12 45.05
C GLN A 7 -6.35 1.92 43.94
N LEU A 8 -5.22 2.56 44.23
CA LEU A 8 -4.50 3.36 43.23
C LEU A 8 -3.78 2.45 42.22
N THR A 9 -3.25 1.32 42.69
CA THR A 9 -2.63 0.30 41.83
C THR A 9 -3.64 -0.34 40.87
N ARG A 10 -4.88 -0.57 41.32
CA ARG A 10 -5.96 -1.07 40.44
C ARG A 10 -6.35 -0.05 39.38
N LEU A 11 -6.40 1.23 39.72
CA LEU A 11 -6.68 2.33 38.78
C LEU A 11 -5.56 2.51 37.72
N LEU A 12 -4.31 2.29 38.10
CA LEU A 12 -3.18 2.33 37.16
C LEU A 12 -3.16 1.10 36.22
N LEU A 13 -3.50 -0.09 36.74
CA LEU A 13 -3.65 -1.30 35.91
C LEU A 13 -4.80 -1.17 34.90
N SER A 14 -5.94 -0.60 35.29
CA SER A 14 -7.04 -0.35 34.35
C SER A 14 -6.71 0.73 33.31
N TYR A 15 -5.95 1.76 33.68
CA TYR A 15 -5.46 2.77 32.72
C TYR A 15 -4.48 2.19 31.69
N GLN A 16 -3.62 1.25 32.11
CA GLN A 16 -2.69 0.56 31.22
C GLN A 16 -3.40 -0.42 30.27
N GLU A 17 -4.46 -1.11 30.73
CA GLU A 17 -5.36 -1.90 29.87
C GLU A 17 -6.07 -1.03 28.81
N ILE A 18 -6.57 0.16 29.19
CA ILE A 18 -7.24 1.09 28.26
C ILE A 18 -6.25 1.60 27.19
N THR A 19 -5.00 1.90 27.57
CA THR A 19 -3.97 2.39 26.64
C THR A 19 -3.50 1.31 25.66
N MET A 20 -3.54 0.03 26.05
CA MET A 20 -3.22 -1.12 25.18
C MET A 20 -4.40 -1.59 24.30
N SER A 21 -5.63 -1.20 24.63
CA SER A 21 -6.85 -1.55 23.87
C SER A 21 -6.91 -0.95 22.45
N ASN A 22 -6.22 0.18 22.21
CA ASN A 22 -6.11 0.76 20.86
C ASN A 22 -5.25 -0.06 19.87
N ARG A 23 -4.52 -1.08 20.33
CA ARG A 23 -3.76 -2.00 19.45
C ARG A 23 -4.48 -3.33 19.24
N MET A 24 -5.45 -3.67 20.09
CA MET A 24 -6.25 -4.91 19.98
C MET A 24 -7.60 -4.69 19.29
N LEU A 25 -8.11 -3.45 19.24
CA LEU A 25 -9.35 -3.14 18.50
C LEU A 25 -9.21 -3.23 16.98
N SER A 26 -7.98 -3.27 16.44
CA SER A 26 -7.74 -3.55 15.01
C SER A 26 -7.83 -5.04 14.66
N ALA A 27 -7.87 -5.94 15.64
CA ALA A 27 -7.87 -7.39 15.40
C ALA A 27 -9.27 -8.05 15.42
N ALA A 28 -10.33 -7.31 15.78
CA ALA A 28 -11.69 -7.85 15.91
C ALA A 28 -12.64 -7.55 14.73
N VAL A 29 -12.20 -6.82 13.69
CA VAL A 29 -13.00 -6.52 12.49
C VAL A 29 -12.50 -7.32 11.28
N ALA A 30 -12.23 -8.62 11.47
CA ALA A 30 -11.76 -9.51 10.40
C ALA A 30 -12.35 -10.94 10.46
N THR A 31 -13.56 -11.12 11.01
CA THR A 31 -14.18 -12.46 11.16
C THR A 31 -15.57 -12.60 10.54
N ALA A 32 -15.98 -11.73 9.61
CA ALA A 32 -17.30 -11.84 9.00
C ALA A 32 -17.35 -11.54 7.49
N PHE A 33 -16.44 -12.08 6.66
CA PHE A 33 -16.66 -12.07 5.19
C PHE A 33 -15.99 -13.19 4.34
N VAL A 34 -15.43 -14.26 4.92
CA VAL A 34 -14.87 -15.35 4.08
C VAL A 34 -15.35 -16.72 4.55
N ALA A 35 -16.64 -16.97 4.33
CA ALA A 35 -17.21 -18.32 4.37
C ALA A 35 -17.91 -18.61 3.04
N ALA A 36 -17.21 -18.49 1.90
CA ALA A 36 -17.70 -19.00 0.62
C ALA A 36 -16.63 -19.01 -0.49
N PHE A 37 -15.51 -19.71 -0.35
CA PHE A 37 -14.80 -20.30 -1.50
C PHE A 37 -14.05 -21.56 -1.05
N ALA A 38 -14.77 -22.68 -1.01
CA ALA A 38 -14.19 -24.01 -0.95
C ALA A 38 -13.99 -24.52 -2.39
N ALA A 39 -12.73 -24.62 -2.83
CA ALA A 39 -12.28 -25.61 -3.81
C ALA A 39 -10.76 -25.84 -3.65
N PRO A 40 -10.28 -27.10 -3.71
CA PRO A 40 -8.99 -27.51 -3.17
C PRO A 40 -7.84 -27.42 -4.19
N ALA A 41 -6.61 -27.52 -3.68
CA ALA A 41 -5.34 -27.75 -4.38
C ALA A 41 -4.68 -26.53 -5.08
N PHE A 42 -3.98 -25.72 -4.30
CA PHE A 42 -2.62 -25.33 -4.71
C PHE A 42 -1.68 -25.40 -3.49
N SER A 43 -0.51 -25.95 -3.76
CA SER A 43 0.47 -26.53 -2.84
C SER A 43 0.95 -25.63 -1.71
N GLN A 44 1.21 -26.29 -0.58
CA GLN A 44 1.94 -25.80 0.59
C GLN A 44 3.19 -24.99 0.22
N GLY A 45 3.32 -23.78 0.76
CA GLY A 45 4.57 -23.02 0.76
C GLY A 45 4.34 -21.52 0.76
N MET A 46 4.72 -20.87 1.86
CA MET A 46 4.64 -19.42 2.16
C MET A 46 3.30 -18.97 2.75
N SER A 47 3.37 -18.39 3.95
CA SER A 47 2.19 -17.89 4.68
C SER A 47 1.64 -16.63 4.00
N GLN A 48 0.34 -16.34 4.16
CA GLN A 48 -0.24 -15.07 3.69
C GLN A 48 0.50 -13.84 4.25
N ALA A 49 1.09 -13.96 5.46
CA ALA A 49 1.91 -12.91 6.06
C ALA A 49 3.20 -12.65 5.27
N ASP A 50 3.81 -13.69 4.70
CA ASP A 50 5.04 -13.57 3.90
C ASP A 50 4.78 -12.90 2.55
N MET A 51 3.62 -13.20 1.93
CA MET A 51 3.21 -12.56 0.68
C MET A 51 2.88 -11.07 0.89
N GLN A 52 2.19 -10.72 1.98
CA GLN A 52 1.93 -9.32 2.34
C GLN A 52 3.23 -8.56 2.63
N LYS A 53 4.18 -9.16 3.35
CA LYS A 53 5.47 -8.54 3.66
C LYS A 53 6.28 -8.20 2.40
N LYS A 54 6.35 -9.12 1.44
CA LYS A 54 7.09 -8.91 0.19
C LYS A 54 6.46 -7.81 -0.69
N MET A 55 5.14 -7.70 -0.68
CA MET A 55 4.44 -6.61 -1.38
C MET A 55 4.69 -5.26 -0.69
N GLN A 56 4.68 -5.24 0.64
CA GLN A 56 4.98 -4.04 1.43
C GLN A 56 6.44 -3.56 1.24
N GLU A 57 7.42 -4.46 1.19
CA GLU A 57 8.83 -4.12 0.95
C GLU A 57 9.04 -3.51 -0.45
N ASN A 58 8.44 -4.09 -1.48
CA ASN A 58 8.51 -3.56 -2.85
C ASN A 58 7.84 -2.18 -2.98
N GLN A 59 6.75 -1.96 -2.23
CA GLN A 59 6.07 -0.67 -2.20
C GLN A 59 6.86 0.39 -1.41
N ALA A 60 7.48 0.01 -0.29
CA ALA A 60 8.35 0.89 0.49
C ALA A 60 9.58 1.34 -0.31
N LYS A 61 10.22 0.42 -1.05
CA LYS A 61 11.37 0.75 -1.91
C LYS A 61 11.01 1.75 -3.00
N SER A 62 9.83 1.64 -3.59
CA SER A 62 9.37 2.54 -4.65
C SER A 62 8.98 3.93 -4.12
N MET A 63 8.40 3.99 -2.92
CA MET A 63 8.19 5.25 -2.19
C MET A 63 9.51 5.93 -1.86
N GLU A 64 10.53 5.17 -1.45
CA GLU A 64 11.87 5.69 -1.20
C GLU A 64 12.51 6.23 -2.49
N MET A 65 12.36 5.52 -3.62
CA MET A 65 12.82 6.02 -4.92
C MET A 65 12.18 7.36 -5.28
N MET A 66 10.88 7.54 -5.03
CA MET A 66 10.21 8.85 -5.24
C MET A 66 10.78 9.96 -4.35
N LYS A 67 11.17 9.66 -3.10
CA LYS A 67 11.75 10.67 -2.19
C LYS A 67 13.11 11.18 -2.63
N THR A 68 13.87 10.37 -3.38
CA THR A 68 15.19 10.80 -3.88
C THR A 68 15.12 11.97 -4.86
N GLY A 69 13.91 12.27 -5.39
CA GLY A 69 13.73 13.30 -6.41
C GLY A 69 14.44 12.98 -7.73
N LYS A 70 14.86 11.73 -7.94
CA LYS A 70 15.51 11.25 -9.16
C LYS A 70 14.52 10.70 -10.18
N PHE A 71 13.24 10.64 -9.83
CA PHE A 71 12.19 10.04 -10.65
C PHE A 71 10.97 10.96 -10.72
N ASP A 72 10.31 10.97 -11.87
CA ASP A 72 9.05 11.67 -12.11
C ASP A 72 7.91 10.67 -12.28
N LYS A 73 6.73 11.04 -11.78
CA LYS A 73 5.49 10.36 -12.16
C LYS A 73 5.12 10.82 -13.56
N CYS A 74 5.19 9.92 -14.52
CA CYS A 74 4.90 10.23 -15.91
C CYS A 74 3.59 9.58 -16.35
N TYR A 75 2.63 10.43 -16.70
CA TYR A 75 1.28 10.07 -17.10
C TYR A 75 1.19 9.89 -18.62
N GLY A 76 0.33 8.97 -19.06
CA GLY A 76 0.09 8.71 -20.48
C GLY A 76 1.21 7.93 -21.19
N VAL A 77 2.15 7.34 -20.44
CA VAL A 77 3.24 6.49 -20.99
C VAL A 77 3.09 5.01 -20.67
N ALA A 78 2.16 4.66 -19.76
CA ALA A 78 1.92 3.29 -19.36
C ALA A 78 1.20 2.50 -20.46
N LEU A 79 1.63 1.27 -20.73
CA LEU A 79 0.83 0.31 -21.50
C LEU A 79 -0.30 -0.26 -20.62
N LYS A 80 -1.28 -0.87 -21.26
CA LYS A 80 -2.38 -1.58 -20.60
C LYS A 80 -1.80 -2.56 -19.57
N GLY A 81 -2.30 -2.47 -18.34
CA GLY A 81 -1.89 -3.33 -17.22
C GLY A 81 -0.46 -3.11 -16.71
N GLN A 82 0.23 -2.04 -17.12
CA GLN A 82 1.65 -1.82 -16.81
C GLN A 82 1.94 -0.44 -16.19
N ASN A 83 0.98 0.13 -15.46
CA ASN A 83 1.16 1.39 -14.73
C ASN A 83 1.74 1.14 -13.32
N ASP A 84 2.59 2.04 -12.85
CA ASP A 84 3.33 1.94 -11.57
C ASP A 84 2.62 2.70 -10.44
N CYS A 85 1.29 2.64 -10.38
CA CYS A 85 0.54 3.43 -9.41
C CYS A 85 0.76 2.96 -7.96
N PHE A 86 0.92 3.93 -7.05
CA PHE A 86 1.04 3.74 -5.60
C PHE A 86 -0.13 4.40 -4.87
N ALA A 87 -0.93 3.61 -4.16
CA ALA A 87 -2.10 4.06 -3.38
C ALA A 87 -1.97 3.81 -1.86
N GLY A 88 -0.78 3.46 -1.37
CA GLY A 88 -0.52 3.17 0.05
C GLY A 88 -0.58 1.69 0.41
N ALA A 89 -0.25 1.36 1.66
CA ALA A 89 -0.22 -0.02 2.14
C ALA A 89 -1.61 -0.66 2.08
N GLY A 90 -1.70 -1.86 1.50
CA GLY A 90 -2.97 -2.59 1.36
C GLY A 90 -3.80 -2.21 0.12
N THR A 91 -3.37 -1.22 -0.67
CA THR A 91 -4.09 -0.77 -1.86
C THR A 91 -3.25 -1.00 -3.12
N SER A 92 -3.74 -1.81 -4.06
CA SER A 92 -3.09 -2.04 -5.36
C SER A 92 -3.77 -1.23 -6.46
N CYS A 93 -3.04 -0.28 -7.06
CA CYS A 93 -3.42 0.36 -8.32
C CYS A 93 -2.39 0.13 -9.43
N ALA A 94 -1.25 -0.50 -9.12
CA ALA A 94 -0.30 -0.92 -10.14
C ALA A 94 -0.95 -2.00 -11.03
N GLY A 95 -0.78 -1.85 -12.34
CA GLY A 95 -1.34 -2.77 -13.34
C GLY A 95 -2.85 -2.70 -13.57
N THR A 96 -3.53 -1.65 -13.10
CA THR A 96 -4.99 -1.48 -13.32
C THR A 96 -5.34 -0.69 -14.59
N SER A 97 -4.35 -0.16 -15.31
CA SER A 97 -4.58 0.58 -16.55
C SER A 97 -5.31 -0.30 -17.58
N THR A 98 -6.43 0.18 -18.09
CA THR A 98 -7.33 -0.57 -18.96
C THR A 98 -7.03 -0.39 -20.44
N ALA A 99 -6.30 0.66 -20.80
CA ALA A 99 -5.91 1.00 -22.17
C ALA A 99 -4.45 1.43 -22.22
N ASP A 100 -3.84 1.31 -23.40
CA ASP A 100 -2.49 1.85 -23.63
C ASP A 100 -2.51 3.38 -23.57
N TYR A 101 -1.47 3.94 -22.95
CA TYR A 101 -1.23 5.38 -22.84
C TYR A 101 -2.37 6.14 -22.16
N GLN A 102 -3.05 5.48 -21.23
CA GLN A 102 -4.17 6.04 -20.48
C GLN A 102 -3.73 7.28 -19.68
N GLY A 103 -4.43 8.40 -19.84
CA GLY A 103 -4.01 9.72 -19.34
C GLY A 103 -3.90 9.84 -17.82
N ASN A 104 -4.68 9.08 -17.06
CA ASN A 104 -4.61 9.02 -15.60
C ASN A 104 -3.71 7.88 -15.08
N ALA A 105 -3.21 7.02 -15.98
CA ALA A 105 -2.25 5.98 -15.65
C ALA A 105 -0.82 6.52 -15.79
N TRP A 106 0.01 6.23 -14.80
CA TRP A 106 1.38 6.73 -14.74
C TRP A 106 2.41 5.64 -14.51
N LYS A 107 3.64 5.89 -14.96
CA LYS A 107 4.83 5.11 -14.68
C LYS A 107 5.89 5.95 -13.99
N LEU A 108 6.74 5.30 -13.20
CA LEU A 108 7.90 5.96 -12.62
C LEU A 108 9.00 6.01 -13.68
N VAL A 109 9.45 7.21 -14.05
CA VAL A 109 10.53 7.40 -15.04
C VAL A 109 11.64 8.22 -14.43
N ALA A 110 12.85 8.19 -15.02
CA ALA A 110 13.93 9.06 -14.58
C ALA A 110 13.51 10.53 -14.68
N LYS A 111 13.94 11.35 -13.72
CA LYS A 111 13.56 12.76 -13.68
C LYS A 111 13.97 13.47 -14.98
N GLY A 112 13.07 14.28 -15.50
CA GLY A 112 13.28 15.07 -16.73
C GLY A 112 13.07 14.29 -18.03
N THR A 113 12.80 12.99 -17.99
CA THR A 113 12.54 12.21 -19.22
C THR A 113 11.06 12.09 -19.57
N CYS A 114 10.16 12.45 -18.65
CA CYS A 114 8.73 12.24 -18.89
C CYS A 114 8.21 12.90 -20.19
N THR A 115 8.58 14.16 -20.41
CA THR A 115 8.14 14.92 -21.59
C THR A 115 8.88 14.53 -22.87
N THR A 116 10.01 13.81 -22.76
CA THR A 116 10.77 13.33 -23.92
C THR A 116 10.27 11.97 -24.43
N ILE A 117 9.52 11.23 -23.60
CA ILE A 117 8.88 9.98 -24.00
C ILE A 117 7.74 10.29 -24.97
N SER A 118 7.90 9.84 -26.21
CA SER A 118 6.87 9.94 -27.26
C SER A 118 6.00 8.69 -27.27
N THR A 119 4.70 8.90 -27.32
CA THR A 119 3.69 7.85 -27.44
C THR A 119 2.75 8.17 -28.61
N PRO A 120 1.96 7.20 -29.11
CA PRO A 120 0.94 7.47 -30.12
C PRO A 120 -0.07 8.55 -29.73
N ASN A 121 -0.29 8.78 -28.43
CA ASN A 121 -1.20 9.81 -27.91
C ASN A 121 -0.48 11.13 -27.56
N GLY A 122 0.77 11.29 -28.01
CA GLY A 122 1.62 12.45 -27.75
C GLY A 122 2.65 12.19 -26.65
N HIS A 123 3.23 13.28 -26.14
CA HIS A 123 4.27 13.21 -25.11
C HIS A 123 3.69 12.90 -23.72
N GLY A 124 4.52 12.22 -22.91
CA GLY A 124 4.25 11.99 -21.50
C GLY A 124 4.03 13.30 -20.73
N SER A 125 3.26 13.23 -19.65
CA SER A 125 2.85 14.39 -18.85
C SER A 125 3.26 14.23 -17.39
N LEU A 126 3.71 15.32 -16.76
CA LEU A 126 3.97 15.35 -15.31
C LEU A 126 2.69 15.44 -14.48
N SER A 127 1.56 15.70 -15.13
CA SER A 127 0.23 15.75 -14.52
C SER A 127 -0.71 14.73 -15.17
N ALA A 128 -1.64 14.19 -14.37
CA ALA A 128 -2.69 13.33 -14.85
C ALA A 128 -3.55 14.08 -15.90
N LYS A 129 -3.82 13.40 -17.02
CA LYS A 129 -4.78 13.86 -18.02
C LYS A 129 -6.09 13.11 -17.78
N SER A 130 -7.19 13.87 -17.68
CA SER A 130 -8.56 13.36 -17.60
C SER A 130 -9.02 12.81 -18.94
#